data_AF-A0A2J0M6M4-F1
#
_entry.id   AF-A0A2J0M6M4-F1
#
_cell.length_a   1.000
_cell.length_b   1.000
_cell.length_c   1.000
_cell.angle_alpha   90.00
_cell.angle_beta   90.00
_cell.angle_gamma   90.00
#
_symmetry.space_group_name_H-M   'P 1'
#
loop_
_entity.id
_entity.type
_entity.pdbx_description
1 polymer ?
#
loop_
_entity_poly.entity_id
_entity_poly.type
_entity_poly.pdbx_seq_one_letter_code
_entity_poly.pdbx_strand_id
1 'polypeptide(L)'
;MENYNREAEEKAKEILEKVLKSGDFAELAREHSDCPSKDKGGDLDWFSRGMMVPEFEKAAFALGKDEITQELVKTPFGYHIIKKTDERTIEKEGKETEEIRASHILVKTKSERDYLAPEAQETWKNTGLS
;
A
#
# COMPACT_ATOMS: atom_id res chain seq x y z
N MET A 1 16.11 -11.35 10.65
CA MET A 1 14.88 -10.63 10.25
C MET A 1 14.76 -9.29 10.95
N GLU A 2 15.08 -9.21 12.24
CA GLU A 2 14.99 -7.97 13.03
C GLU A 2 15.79 -6.79 12.46
N ASN A 3 17.04 -7.00 12.04
CA ASN A 3 17.85 -5.94 11.43
C ASN A 3 17.28 -5.43 10.09
N TYR A 4 16.84 -6.34 9.21
CA TYR A 4 16.30 -5.97 7.90
C TYR A 4 15.00 -5.16 8.01
N ASN A 5 14.12 -5.53 8.95
CA ASN A 5 12.87 -4.80 9.16
C ASN A 5 13.11 -3.43 9.79
N ARG A 6 14.16 -3.30 10.62
CA ARG A 6 14.61 -2.00 11.15
C ARG A 6 15.16 -1.11 10.04
N GLU A 7 16.02 -1.63 9.18
CA GLU A 7 16.55 -0.89 8.02
C GLU A 7 15.44 -0.44 7.07
N ALA A 8 14.45 -1.30 6.81
CA ALA A 8 13.27 -0.96 6.01
C ALA A 8 12.42 0.14 6.66
N GLU A 9 12.25 0.11 7.99
CA GLU A 9 11.55 1.16 8.73
C GLU A 9 12.30 2.50 8.66
N GLU A 10 13.61 2.50 8.89
CA GLU A 10 14.45 3.70 8.82
C GLU A 10 14.40 4.31 7.42
N LYS A 11 14.59 3.49 6.37
CA LYS A 11 14.46 3.92 4.98
C LYS A 11 13.07 4.50 4.69
N ALA A 12 12.01 3.85 5.16
CA ALA A 12 10.65 4.36 4.97
C ALA A 12 10.43 5.71 5.66
N LYS A 13 10.98 5.91 6.88
CA LYS A 13 10.91 7.20 7.59
C LYS A 13 11.64 8.29 6.82
N GLU A 14 12.83 8.01 6.30
CA GLU A 14 13.58 8.97 5.49
C GLU A 14 12.82 9.37 4.22
N ILE A 15 12.19 8.42 3.54
CA ILE A 15 11.38 8.71 2.35
C ILE A 15 10.16 9.55 2.74
N LEU A 16 9.48 9.21 3.83
CA LEU A 16 8.33 9.98 4.31
C LEU A 16 8.72 11.44 4.59
N GLU A 17 9.84 11.66 5.29
CA GLU A 17 10.35 13.01 5.53
C GLU A 17 10.66 13.77 4.23
N LYS A 18 11.24 13.10 3.23
CA LYS A 18 11.50 13.70 1.91
C LYS A 18 10.20 14.06 1.21
N VAL A 19 9.24 13.14 1.17
CA VAL A 19 7.92 13.36 0.56
C VAL A 19 7.23 14.59 1.18
N LEU A 20 7.27 14.70 2.51
CA LEU A 20 6.67 15.85 3.23
C LEU A 20 7.41 17.17 2.99
N LYS A 21 8.71 17.14 2.62
CA LYS A 21 9.54 18.33 2.38
C LYS A 21 9.55 18.76 0.91
N SER A 22 9.66 17.83 -0.04
CA SER A 22 9.81 18.14 -1.48
C SER A 22 8.49 18.16 -2.24
N GLY A 23 7.48 17.37 -1.82
CA GLY A 23 6.20 17.25 -2.53
C GLY A 23 6.25 16.35 -3.79
N ASP A 24 7.44 15.93 -4.25
CA ASP A 24 7.65 15.08 -5.43
C ASP A 24 7.41 13.59 -5.14
N PHE A 25 6.19 13.27 -4.74
CA PHE A 25 5.78 11.90 -4.40
C PHE A 25 6.05 10.90 -5.55
N ALA A 26 5.75 11.29 -6.79
CA ALA A 26 5.85 10.41 -7.95
C ALA A 26 7.31 10.05 -8.30
N GLU A 27 8.25 10.96 -8.07
CA GLU A 27 9.68 10.71 -8.28
C GLU A 27 10.21 9.77 -7.20
N LEU A 28 9.94 10.08 -5.93
CA LEU A 28 10.32 9.24 -4.80
C LEU A 28 9.69 7.83 -4.89
N ALA A 29 8.46 7.73 -5.41
CA ALA A 29 7.83 6.45 -5.68
C ALA A 29 8.57 5.66 -6.77
N ARG A 30 9.02 6.30 -7.86
CA ARG A 30 9.82 5.64 -8.92
C ARG A 30 11.15 5.12 -8.39
N GLU A 31 11.81 5.93 -7.57
CA GLU A 31 13.16 5.63 -7.08
C GLU A 31 13.17 4.63 -5.92
N HIS A 32 12.18 4.69 -5.03
CA HIS A 32 12.23 3.98 -3.76
C HIS A 32 11.14 2.93 -3.55
N SER A 33 10.06 2.93 -4.34
CA SER A 33 8.97 1.95 -4.16
C SER A 33 9.36 0.58 -4.71
N ASP A 34 9.07 -0.46 -3.92
CA ASP A 34 9.21 -1.87 -4.27
C ASP A 34 7.95 -2.44 -4.97
N CYS A 35 6.91 -1.62 -5.17
CA CYS A 35 5.69 -2.00 -5.87
C CYS A 35 5.81 -1.74 -7.39
N PRO A 36 5.26 -2.59 -8.27
CA PRO A 36 5.21 -2.33 -9.72
C PRO A 36 4.48 -1.02 -10.10
N SER A 37 3.67 -0.44 -9.21
CA SER A 37 3.07 0.87 -9.42
C SER A 37 4.12 2.00 -9.51
N LYS A 38 5.38 1.75 -9.11
CA LYS A 38 6.49 2.71 -9.18
C LYS A 38 6.63 3.35 -10.55
N ASP A 39 6.45 2.61 -11.65
CA ASP A 39 6.59 3.15 -13.02
C ASP A 39 5.60 4.28 -13.29
N LYS A 40 4.42 4.20 -12.68
CA LYS A 40 3.36 5.22 -12.71
C LYS A 40 3.45 6.23 -11.55
N GLY A 41 4.59 6.32 -10.87
CA GLY A 41 4.74 7.21 -9.72
C GLY A 41 3.98 6.73 -8.47
N GLY A 42 3.73 5.43 -8.37
CA GLY A 42 3.03 4.82 -7.24
C GLY A 42 1.50 4.79 -7.37
N ASP A 43 0.93 5.27 -8.48
CA ASP A 43 -0.51 5.36 -8.69
C ASP A 43 -1.20 3.98 -8.70
N LEU A 44 -2.25 3.84 -7.89
CA LEU A 44 -3.05 2.61 -7.74
C LEU A 44 -4.40 2.69 -8.46
N ASP A 45 -4.65 3.76 -9.21
CA ASP A 45 -5.95 4.05 -9.82
C ASP A 45 -7.08 4.17 -8.78
N TRP A 46 -8.33 4.16 -9.23
CA TRP A 46 -9.50 4.24 -8.37
C TRP A 46 -9.79 2.90 -7.70
N PHE A 47 -9.96 2.92 -6.38
CA PHE A 47 -10.37 1.76 -5.61
C PHE A 47 -11.42 2.12 -4.57
N SER A 48 -12.32 1.17 -4.30
CA SER A 48 -13.33 1.27 -3.25
C SER A 48 -12.88 0.57 -1.97
N ARG A 49 -13.64 0.76 -0.90
CA ARG A 49 -13.50 -0.05 0.32
C ARG A 49 -13.66 -1.55 0.00
N GLY A 50 -12.87 -2.39 0.65
CA GLY A 50 -12.79 -3.85 0.45
C GLY A 50 -11.84 -4.31 -0.65
N MET A 51 -11.22 -3.41 -1.42
CA MET A 51 -10.28 -3.79 -2.50
C MET A 51 -8.81 -3.88 -2.04
N MET A 52 -8.46 -3.22 -0.93
CA MET A 52 -7.11 -3.17 -0.39
C MET A 52 -7.06 -3.81 1.00
N VAL A 53 -5.85 -4.04 1.52
CA VAL A 53 -5.68 -4.49 2.91
C VAL A 53 -6.24 -3.46 3.90
N PRO A 54 -6.87 -3.89 5.01
CA PRO A 54 -7.63 -2.98 5.87
C PRO A 54 -6.77 -1.88 6.50
N GLU A 55 -5.50 -2.14 6.82
CA GLU A 55 -4.57 -1.13 7.33
C GLU A 55 -4.27 -0.03 6.29
N PHE A 56 -4.07 -0.42 5.03
CA PHE A 56 -3.83 0.52 3.92
C PHE A 56 -5.08 1.34 3.63
N GLU A 57 -6.23 0.65 3.51
CA GLU A 57 -7.51 1.29 3.24
C GLU A 57 -7.84 2.33 4.31
N LYS A 58 -7.76 1.95 5.59
CA LYS A 58 -8.08 2.84 6.70
C LYS A 58 -7.24 4.12 6.65
N ALA A 59 -5.95 4.00 6.34
CA ALA A 59 -5.08 5.16 6.19
C ALA A 59 -5.45 5.98 4.94
N ALA A 60 -5.61 5.35 3.77
CA ALA A 60 -5.91 6.04 2.53
C ALA A 60 -7.25 6.80 2.56
N PHE A 61 -8.29 6.21 3.16
CA PHE A 61 -9.60 6.84 3.31
C PHE A 61 -9.66 7.90 4.43
N ALA A 62 -8.74 7.85 5.40
CA ALA A 62 -8.63 8.88 6.43
C ALA A 62 -7.99 10.18 5.92
N LEU A 63 -7.26 10.11 4.80
CA LEU A 63 -6.62 11.27 4.18
C LEU A 63 -7.63 12.19 3.49
N GLY A 64 -7.34 13.48 3.55
CA GLY A 64 -7.95 14.48 2.66
C GLY A 64 -7.45 14.37 1.22
N LYS A 65 -8.19 14.95 0.27
CA LYS A 65 -7.71 15.10 -1.12
C LYS A 65 -6.37 15.85 -1.16
N ASP A 66 -5.44 15.34 -1.97
CA ASP A 66 -4.05 15.77 -2.10
C ASP A 66 -3.20 15.65 -0.82
N GLU A 67 -3.71 14.98 0.20
CA GLU A 67 -3.00 14.76 1.46
C GLU A 67 -2.13 13.49 1.42
N ILE A 68 -1.09 13.49 2.25
CA ILE A 68 -0.14 12.40 2.42
C ILE A 68 -0.20 11.92 3.87
N THR A 69 -0.02 10.62 4.09
CA THR A 69 0.13 10.03 5.43
C THR A 69 1.21 10.74 6.24
N GLN A 70 0.88 11.17 7.45
CA GLN A 70 1.84 11.76 8.40
C GLN A 70 2.70 10.70 9.10
N GLU A 71 2.22 9.46 9.15
CA GLU A 71 2.88 8.32 9.78
C GLU A 71 2.99 7.15 8.81
N LEU A 72 3.99 6.30 9.01
CA LEU A 72 4.18 5.11 8.19
C LEU A 72 3.06 4.10 8.43
N VAL A 73 2.44 3.63 7.34
CA VAL A 73 1.38 2.62 7.40
C VAL A 73 2.02 1.24 7.30
N LYS A 74 2.06 0.51 8.43
CA LYS A 74 2.58 -0.85 8.46
C LYS A 74 1.51 -1.85 8.02
N THR A 75 1.86 -2.70 7.06
CA THR A 75 1.03 -3.83 6.61
C THR A 75 1.88 -5.11 6.59
N PRO A 76 1.28 -6.29 6.32
CA PRO A 76 2.03 -7.53 6.15
C PRO A 76 3.07 -7.49 5.01
N PHE A 77 2.91 -6.59 4.03
CA PHE A 77 3.83 -6.43 2.89
C PHE A 77 5.01 -5.50 3.19
N GLY A 78 4.90 -4.66 4.22
CA GLY A 78 5.93 -3.67 4.54
C GLY A 78 5.38 -2.35 5.06
N TYR A 79 6.17 -1.31 4.89
CA TYR A 79 5.78 0.06 5.22
C TYR A 79 5.28 0.77 3.98
N HIS A 80 4.12 1.41 4.09
CA HIS A 80 3.47 2.15 3.02
C HIS A 80 3.41 3.63 3.39
N ILE A 81 3.73 4.47 2.41
CA ILE A 81 3.46 5.90 2.44
C ILE A 81 2.37 6.13 1.41
N ILE A 82 1.29 6.80 1.78
CA ILE A 82 0.09 6.91 0.93
C ILE A 82 -0.16 8.39 0.67
N LYS A 83 -0.45 8.72 -0.59
CA LYS A 83 -0.96 10.02 -1.01
C LYS A 83 -2.32 9.83 -1.65
N LYS A 84 -3.35 10.47 -1.11
CA LYS A 84 -4.67 10.49 -1.73
C LYS A 84 -4.67 11.58 -2.80
N THR A 85 -4.78 11.21 -4.06
CA THR A 85 -4.77 12.16 -5.17
C THR A 85 -6.19 12.65 -5.49
N ASP A 86 -7.20 11.81 -5.28
CA ASP A 86 -8.58 12.19 -5.56
C ASP A 86 -9.59 11.35 -4.77
N GLU A 87 -10.83 11.81 -4.72
CA GLU A 87 -11.97 11.10 -4.16
C GLU A 87 -13.24 11.41 -4.94
N ARG A 88 -14.10 10.40 -5.06
CA ARG A 88 -15.41 10.52 -5.69
C ARG A 88 -16.42 9.56 -5.06
N THR A 89 -17.68 9.96 -5.11
CA THR A 89 -18.79 9.05 -4.84
C THR A 89 -19.45 8.72 -6.17
N ILE A 90 -19.53 7.43 -6.49
CA ILE A 90 -20.21 6.94 -7.70
C ILE A 90 -21.42 6.10 -7.32
N GLU A 91 -22.42 6.05 -8.19
CA GLU A 91 -23.50 5.07 -8.07
C GLU A 91 -23.08 3.78 -8.78
N LYS A 92 -23.00 2.68 -8.03
CA LYS A 92 -22.68 1.35 -8.55
C LYS A 92 -23.75 0.39 -8.09
N GLU A 93 -24.41 -0.27 -9.03
CA GLU A 93 -25.49 -1.24 -8.75
C GLU A 93 -26.63 -0.65 -7.89
N GLY A 94 -26.96 0.64 -8.09
CA GLY A 94 -28.00 1.35 -7.35
C GLY A 94 -27.62 1.69 -5.90
N LYS A 95 -26.32 1.65 -5.56
CA LYS A 95 -25.79 2.06 -4.27
C LYS A 95 -24.68 3.10 -4.44
N GLU A 96 -24.68 4.11 -3.57
CA GLU A 96 -23.58 5.06 -3.48
C GLU A 96 -22.33 4.33 -2.95
N THR A 97 -21.24 4.41 -3.71
CA THR A 97 -19.94 3.81 -3.41
C THR A 97 -18.89 4.90 -3.42
N GLU A 98 -18.15 5.01 -2.32
CA GLU A 98 -16.99 5.89 -2.22
C GLU A 98 -15.78 5.21 -2.89
N GLU A 99 -15.19 5.89 -3.85
CA GLU A 99 -13.94 5.50 -4.49
C GLU A 99 -12.90 6.59 -4.27
N ILE A 100 -11.69 6.16 -3.96
CA ILE A 100 -10.55 7.07 -3.84
C ILE A 100 -9.50 6.66 -4.86
N ARG A 101 -8.75 7.66 -5.33
CA ARG A 101 -7.53 7.44 -6.08
C ARG A 101 -6.36 7.78 -5.18
N ALA A 102 -5.43 6.84 -5.04
CA ALA A 102 -4.25 7.06 -4.24
C ALA A 102 -3.00 6.57 -4.95
N SER A 103 -1.88 7.22 -4.65
CA SER A 103 -0.55 6.76 -4.96
C SER A 103 0.12 6.24 -3.68
N HIS A 104 0.99 5.25 -3.80
CA HIS A 104 1.72 4.73 -2.65
C HIS A 104 3.22 4.50 -2.93
N ILE A 105 4.01 4.51 -1.86
CA ILE A 105 5.39 4.04 -1.86
C ILE A 105 5.44 2.86 -0.91
N LEU A 106 5.83 1.69 -1.41
CA LEU A 106 6.01 0.49 -0.60
C LEU A 106 7.48 0.26 -0.35
N VAL A 107 7.88 0.15 0.91
CA VAL A 107 9.18 -0.36 1.32
C VAL A 107 8.96 -1.76 1.89
N LYS A 108 9.40 -2.79 1.17
CA LYS A 108 9.18 -4.18 1.58
C LYS A 108 9.92 -4.50 2.87
N THR A 109 9.24 -5.17 3.79
CA THR A 109 9.86 -5.79 4.95
C THR A 109 9.93 -7.29 4.73
N LYS A 110 10.86 -7.98 5.42
CA LYS A 110 10.90 -9.44 5.40
C LYS A 110 10.02 -9.95 6.53
N SER A 111 8.84 -10.44 6.16
CA SER A 111 7.97 -11.20 7.04
C SER A 111 8.28 -12.69 6.93
N GLU A 112 8.00 -13.45 7.98
CA GLU A 112 8.08 -14.92 7.99
C GLU A 112 7.20 -15.55 6.89
N ARG A 113 6.13 -14.86 6.47
CA ARG A 113 5.25 -15.28 5.36
C ARG A 113 5.90 -15.18 3.97
N ASP A 114 6.85 -14.28 3.74
CA ASP A 114 7.57 -14.18 2.46
C ASP A 114 8.57 -15.34 2.27
N TYR A 115 9.00 -15.97 3.38
CA TYR A 115 9.77 -17.22 3.35
C TYR A 115 8.89 -18.47 3.15
N LEU A 116 7.58 -18.34 3.35
CA LEU A 116 6.58 -19.38 3.13
C LEU A 116 5.87 -19.15 1.78
N ALA A 117 6.58 -19.28 0.66
CA ALA A 117 5.96 -19.38 -0.66
C ALA A 117 6.40 -20.69 -1.34
N PRO A 118 5.57 -21.44 -2.09
CA PRO A 118 4.13 -21.35 -2.39
C PRO A 118 3.28 -22.57 -1.94
N GLU A 119 3.86 -23.59 -1.29
CA GLU A 119 3.21 -24.91 -1.08
C GLU A 119 2.06 -24.92 -0.06
N ALA A 120 1.90 -23.90 0.78
CA ALA A 120 0.86 -23.90 1.82
C ALA A 120 -0.55 -23.54 1.31
N GLN A 121 -0.70 -23.12 0.04
CA GLN A 121 -2.01 -22.88 -0.57
C GLN A 121 -2.50 -24.04 -1.46
N GLU A 122 -1.64 -25.01 -1.80
CA GLU A 122 -1.99 -26.15 -2.65
C GLU A 122 -2.52 -27.38 -1.87
N THR A 123 -2.60 -27.33 -0.54
CA THR A 123 -2.99 -28.50 0.27
C THR A 123 -4.49 -28.63 0.57
N TRP A 124 -5.37 -27.72 0.14
CA TRP A 124 -6.82 -27.88 0.35
C TRP A 124 -7.61 -28.36 -0.89
N LYS A 125 -6.99 -28.46 -2.07
CA LYS A 125 -7.65 -29.00 -3.26
C LYS A 125 -7.47 -30.52 -3.45
N ASN A 126 -6.69 -31.19 -2.59
CA ASN A 126 -6.36 -32.61 -2.78
C ASN A 126 -6.67 -33.54 -1.60
N THR A 127 -7.40 -33.09 -0.58
CA THR A 127 -8.04 -33.99 0.38
C THR A 127 -9.46 -34.29 -0.08
N GLY A 128 -9.58 -35.27 -0.97
CA GLY A 128 -10.85 -35.75 -1.50
C GLY A 128 -11.83 -36.16 -0.40
N LEU A 129 -12.85 -35.34 -0.19
CA LEU A 129 -14.15 -35.80 0.30
C LEU A 129 -15.05 -35.98 -0.92
N SER A 130 -14.97 -37.18 -1.50
CA SER A 130 -16.12 -37.82 -2.12
C SER A 130 -17.02 -38.41 -1.05
#